data_AF-A0A7V1ZIU0-F1
#
_entry.id   AF-A0A7V1ZIU0-F1
#
_cell.length_a   1.000
_cell.length_b   1.000
_cell.length_c   1.000
_cell.angle_alpha   90.00
_cell.angle_beta   90.00
_cell.angle_gamma   90.00
#
_symmetry.space_group_name_H-M   'P 1'
#
loop_
_entity.id
_entity.type
_entity.pdbx_description
1 polymer ?
#
loop_
_entity_poly.entity_id
_entity_poly.type
_entity_poly.pdbx_seq_one_letter_code
_entity_poly.pdbx_strand_id
1 'polypeptide(L)'
;MASLNPCELEIELFCRGLRIDSSCTLEEDARGFRRTRAGLGSGLELVIPGRLKDIWCNVPVFEHFCAASPFLLVKENGRYVVVDTRSDEA
;
A
#
# COMPACT_ATOMS: atom_id res chain seq x y z
N MET A 1 10.31 -15.47 -3.30
CA MET A 1 8.95 -15.97 -2.95
C MET A 1 8.04 -15.80 -4.17
N ALA A 2 6.96 -16.59 -4.31
CA ALA A 2 6.02 -16.41 -5.41
C ALA A 2 5.28 -15.05 -5.29
N SER A 3 4.98 -14.39 -6.40
CA SER A 3 4.22 -13.14 -6.39
C SER A 3 2.83 -13.38 -5.80
N LEU A 4 2.43 -12.56 -4.83
CA LEU A 4 1.09 -12.61 -4.25
C LEU A 4 0.04 -12.35 -5.34
N ASN A 5 -1.04 -13.12 -5.33
CA ASN A 5 -2.20 -12.76 -6.13
C ASN A 5 -2.87 -11.49 -5.55
N PRO A 6 -3.72 -10.78 -6.31
CA PRO A 6 -4.31 -9.51 -5.86
C PRO A 6 -5.04 -9.58 -4.51
N CYS A 7 -5.74 -10.69 -4.22
CA CYS A 7 -6.48 -10.87 -2.96
C CYS A 7 -5.53 -11.18 -1.79
N GLU A 8 -4.47 -11.96 -2.03
CA GLU A 8 -3.41 -12.17 -1.03
C GLU A 8 -2.69 -10.86 -0.71
N LEU A 9 -2.42 -10.03 -1.73
CA LEU A 9 -1.79 -8.72 -1.55
C LEU A 9 -2.68 -7.77 -0.75
N GLU A 10 -3.99 -7.73 -1.02
CA GLU A 10 -4.96 -6.96 -0.23
C GLU A 10 -4.89 -7.32 1.26
N ILE A 11 -4.94 -8.62 1.57
CA ILE A 11 -4.92 -9.12 2.96
C ILE A 11 -3.60 -8.74 3.64
N GLU A 12 -2.47 -8.97 2.96
CA GLU A 12 -1.15 -8.66 3.52
C GLU A 12 -0.96 -7.15 3.75
N LEU A 13 -1.41 -6.29 2.83
CA LEU A 13 -1.39 -4.83 2.99
C LEU A 13 -2.30 -4.36 4.13
N PHE A 14 -3.49 -4.95 4.27
CA PHE A 14 -4.39 -4.62 5.37
C PHE A 14 -3.79 -4.98 6.74
N CYS A 15 -3.16 -6.15 6.85
CA CYS A 15 -2.62 -6.64 8.12
C CYS A 15 -1.27 -6.02 8.49
N ARG A 16 -0.42 -5.70 7.51
CA ARG A 16 0.96 -5.25 7.75
C ARG A 16 1.17 -3.76 7.46
N GLY A 17 0.23 -3.12 6.77
CA GLY A 17 0.35 -1.74 6.33
C GLY A 17 1.38 -1.57 5.23
N LEU A 18 1.72 -0.32 4.93
CA LEU A 18 2.59 0.06 3.83
C LEU A 18 3.52 1.19 4.26
N ARG A 19 4.80 1.06 3.93
CA ARG A 19 5.76 2.17 4.05
C ARG A 19 5.69 3.02 2.79
N ILE A 20 5.91 4.33 2.93
CA ILE A 20 5.91 5.27 1.82
C ILE A 20 7.35 5.70 1.56
N ASP A 21 7.83 5.48 0.34
CA ASP A 21 9.14 5.95 -0.09
C ASP A 21 9.12 7.47 -0.39
N SER A 22 10.28 8.11 -0.25
CA SER A 22 10.47 9.54 -0.53
C SER A 22 10.19 9.96 -1.98
N SER A 23 10.15 9.03 -2.93
CA SER A 23 9.75 9.28 -4.32
C SER A 23 8.26 9.62 -4.49
N CYS A 24 7.42 9.27 -3.51
CA CYS A 24 5.97 9.41 -3.60
C CYS A 24 5.51 10.85 -3.37
N THR A 25 4.56 11.33 -4.18
CA THR A 25 3.97 12.67 -4.09
C THR A 25 2.46 12.55 -3.82
N LEU A 26 2.11 11.92 -2.69
CA LEU A 26 0.73 11.52 -2.39
C LEU A 26 -0.20 12.70 -2.12
N GLU A 27 0.34 13.85 -1.70
CA GLU A 27 -0.42 15.08 -1.52
C GLU A 27 -1.03 15.59 -2.84
N GLU A 28 -0.39 15.27 -3.97
CA GLU A 28 -0.85 15.62 -5.32
C GLU A 28 -1.69 14.50 -5.95
N ASP A 29 -1.28 13.25 -5.74
CA ASP A 29 -1.83 12.10 -6.47
C ASP A 29 -2.91 11.32 -5.71
N ALA A 30 -2.97 11.42 -4.38
CA ALA A 30 -3.88 10.67 -3.55
C ALA A 30 -4.99 11.55 -2.97
N ARG A 31 -6.12 10.91 -2.63
CA ARG A 31 -7.12 11.57 -1.79
C ARG A 31 -6.46 11.90 -0.45
N GLY A 32 -6.56 13.16 -0.02
CA GLY A 32 -6.00 13.60 1.26
C GLY A 32 -6.48 12.74 2.43
N PHE A 33 -5.53 12.38 3.30
CA PHE A 33 -5.77 11.58 4.49
C PHE A 33 -6.70 12.33 5.47
N ARG A 34 -7.85 11.73 5.80
CA ARG A 34 -8.77 12.30 6.78
C ARG A 34 -8.81 11.38 8.00
N ARG A 35 -8.33 11.87 9.15
CA ARG A 35 -8.56 11.20 10.44
C ARG A 35 -10.04 11.34 10.80
N THR A 36 -10.84 10.35 10.44
CA THR A 36 -12.24 10.24 10.85
C THR A 36 -12.34 9.48 12.18
N ARG A 37 -13.53 9.49 12.79
CA ARG A 37 -13.82 8.73 14.02
C ARG A 37 -13.45 7.25 13.82
N ALA A 38 -12.66 6.72 14.75
CA ALA A 38 -12.19 5.33 14.79
C ALA A 38 -11.22 4.90 13.67
N GLY A 39 -10.56 5.84 12.96
CA GLY A 39 -9.54 5.51 11.96
C GLY A 39 -10.10 5.07 10.60
N LEU A 40 -11.40 5.20 10.37
CA LEU A 40 -12.06 4.73 9.16
C LEU A 40 -11.82 5.70 7.97
N GLY A 41 -10.78 5.44 7.17
CA GLY A 41 -10.39 6.29 6.04
C GLY A 41 -9.15 7.17 6.32
N SER A 42 -8.38 6.83 7.35
CA SER A 42 -7.05 7.40 7.57
C SER A 42 -5.94 6.72 6.74
N GLY A 43 -6.21 5.53 6.18
CA GLY A 43 -5.27 4.84 5.31
C GLY A 43 -5.20 5.41 3.89
N LEU A 44 -4.26 4.90 3.11
CA LEU A 44 -4.11 5.19 1.69
C LEU A 44 -5.07 4.32 0.87
N GLU A 45 -5.92 4.94 0.07
CA GLU A 45 -6.76 4.22 -0.89
C GLU A 45 -5.93 3.78 -2.10
N LEU A 46 -5.90 2.48 -2.37
CA LEU A 46 -5.22 1.88 -3.51
C LEU A 46 -6.19 1.05 -4.34
N VAL A 47 -5.90 0.96 -5.64
CA VAL A 47 -6.54 0.03 -6.55
C VAL A 47 -5.50 -1.00 -6.97
N ILE A 48 -5.70 -2.25 -6.54
CA ILE A 48 -4.85 -3.39 -6.92
C ILE A 48 -5.44 -4.00 -8.20
N PRO A 49 -4.71 -3.98 -9.33
CA PRO A 49 -5.20 -4.54 -10.58
C PRO A 49 -5.40 -6.04 -10.46
N GLY A 50 -6.56 -6.54 -10.87
CA GLY A 50 -6.88 -7.96 -10.86
C GLY A 50 -7.41 -8.46 -12.20
N ARG A 51 -7.24 -9.76 -12.48
CA ARG A 51 -7.66 -10.34 -13.77
C ARG A 51 -9.18 -10.29 -13.99
N LEU A 52 -9.96 -10.50 -12.93
CA LEU A 52 -11.44 -10.54 -12.98
C LEU A 52 -12.08 -9.20 -12.59
N LYS A 53 -11.52 -8.56 -11.57
CA LYS A 53 -11.91 -7.24 -11.09
C LYS A 53 -10.73 -6.61 -10.36
N ASP A 54 -10.71 -5.29 -10.33
CA ASP A 54 -9.81 -4.55 -9.45
C ASP A 54 -10.27 -4.67 -7.99
N ILE A 55 -9.31 -4.59 -7.08
CA ILE A 55 -9.55 -4.59 -5.64
C ILE A 55 -9.26 -3.20 -5.10
N TRP A 56 -10.25 -2.61 -4.44
CA TRP A 56 -10.12 -1.34 -3.76
C TRP A 56 -9.77 -1.61 -2.31
N CYS A 57 -8.66 -1.04 -1.83
CA CYS A 57 -8.14 -1.31 -0.50
C CYS A 57 -7.76 -0.01 0.20
N ASN A 58 -8.23 0.19 1.43
CA ASN A 58 -7.70 1.20 2.34
C ASN A 58 -6.54 0.60 3.13
N VAL A 59 -5.32 1.07 2.88
CA VAL A 59 -4.11 0.50 3.46
C VAL A 59 -3.59 1.37 4.61
N PRO A 60 -3.34 0.80 5.80
CA PRO A 60 -2.69 1.50 6.90
C PRO A 60 -1.30 2.04 6.50
N VAL A 61 -1.02 3.30 6.80
CA VAL A 61 0.27 3.97 6.50
C VAL A 61 0.81 4.81 7.66
N PHE A 62 -0.01 5.10 8.68
CA PHE A 62 0.37 5.97 9.81
C PHE A 62 0.41 5.23 11.16
N GLU A 63 -0.07 4.00 11.18
CA GLU A 63 -0.09 3.14 12.36
C GLU A 63 1.33 2.69 12.69
N HIS A 64 1.65 2.60 13.99
CA HIS A 64 3.01 2.28 14.45
C HIS A 64 3.58 0.99 13.85
N PHE A 65 2.74 -0.01 13.57
CA PHE A 65 3.18 -1.28 12.98
C PHE A 65 3.64 -1.14 11.52
N CYS A 66 3.19 -0.10 10.80
CA CYS A 66 3.54 0.11 9.38
C CYS A 66 5.04 0.33 9.19
N ALA A 67 5.75 0.85 10.20
CA ALA A 67 7.19 1.03 10.17
C ALA A 67 7.97 -0.29 9.98
N ALA A 68 7.38 -1.43 10.38
CA ALA A 68 7.92 -2.77 10.20
C ALA A 68 7.35 -3.50 8.97
N SER A 69 6.53 -2.83 8.16
CA SER A 69 5.93 -3.45 6.97
C SER A 69 7.00 -3.86 5.96
N PRO A 70 6.91 -5.08 5.38
CA PRO A 70 7.78 -5.48 4.28
C PRO A 70 7.41 -4.78 2.96
N PHE A 71 6.26 -4.12 2.89
CA PHE A 71 5.79 -3.46 1.68
C PHE A 71 6.20 -1.99 1.66
N LEU A 72 6.78 -1.57 0.55
CA LEU A 72 7.17 -0.18 0.27
C LEU A 72 6.44 0.30 -0.98
N LEU A 73 5.74 1.43 -0.87
CA LEU A 73 5.21 2.15 -2.02
C LEU A 73 6.29 3.04 -2.59
N VAL A 74 6.59 2.86 -3.88
CA VAL A 74 7.56 3.66 -4.63
C VAL A 74 6.86 4.30 -5.83
N LYS A 75 7.27 5.51 -6.19
CA LYS A 75 6.84 6.15 -7.44
C LYS A 75 7.97 6.07 -8.47
N GLU A 76 7.76 5.28 -9.52
CA GLU A 76 8.73 5.07 -10.59
C GLU A 76 8.08 5.33 -11.94
N ASN A 77 8.75 6.11 -12.81
CA ASN A 77 8.24 6.43 -14.15
C ASN A 77 6.79 6.96 -14.16
N GLY A 78 6.45 7.77 -13.15
CA GLY A 78 5.10 8.33 -12.99
C GLY A 78 4.03 7.34 -12.53
N ARG A 79 4.42 6.13 -12.09
CA ARG A 79 3.51 5.10 -11.60
C ARG A 79 3.84 4.71 -10.17
N TYR A 80 2.82 4.34 -9.41
CA TYR A 80 2.96 3.80 -8.07
C TYR A 80 3.10 2.29 -8.11
N VAL A 81 4.11 1.76 -7.42
CA VAL A 81 4.43 0.34 -7.35
C VAL A 81 4.59 -0.07 -5.90
N VAL A 82 3.99 -1.20 -5.53
CA VAL A 82 4.22 -1.84 -4.23
C VAL A 82 5.35 -2.84 -4.38
N VAL A 83 6.45 -2.62 -3.67
CA VAL A 83 7.63 -3.47 -3.62
C VAL A 83 7.59 -4.29 -2.33
N ASP A 84 7.74 -5.62 -2.44
CA ASP A 84 7.96 -6.49 -1.30
C ASP A 84 9.46 -6.62 -1.03
N THR A 85 9.95 -5.89 -0.03
CA THR A 85 11.37 -5.84 0.33
C THR A 85 11.94 -7.15 0.88
N ARG A 86 11.09 -8.17 1.13
CA ARG A 86 11.54 -9.54 1.44
C ARG A 86 12.01 -10.29 0.19
N SER A 87 11.63 -9.81 -0.99
CA SER A 87 11.92 -10.48 -2.26
C SER A 87 13.31 -10.16 -2.82
N ASP A 88 14.07 -9.26 -2.16
CA ASP A 88 15.45 -8.88 -2.53
C ASP A 88 16.53 -9.79 -1.93
N GLU A 89 16.16 -10.88 -1.26
CA GLU A 89 17.10 -11.96 -0.90
C GLU A 89 17.12 -13.04 -1.99
N ALA A 90 17.92 -12.81 -3.03
CA ALA A 90 18.38 -13.82 -3.98
C ALA A 90 19.86 -13.61 -4.34
#